data_AF-A0A7C3QLM9-F1
#
_entry.id   AF-A0A7C3QLM9-F1
#
_cell.length_a   1.000
_cell.length_b   1.000
_cell.length_c   1.000
_cell.angle_alpha   90.00
_cell.angle_beta   90.00
_cell.angle_gamma   90.00
#
_symmetry.space_group_name_H-M   'P 1'
#
loop_
_entity.id
_entity.type
_entity.pdbx_description
1 polymer ?
#
loop_
_entity_poly.entity_id
_entity_poly.type
_entity_poly.pdbx_seq_one_letter_code
_entity_poly.pdbx_strand_id
1 'polypeptide(L)'
;PVAFGSDAPVESPNPFLGMHAAVTRRRADGSPSAEGWYPEQKLTLREALHAYTVGAAYAANAEHRIGKLAAGYLADLIVVDEDIFSVDPDRLLSIRPSATMIGGEWVWQG
;
A
#
# COMPACT_ATOMS: atom_id res chain seq x y z
N PRO A 1 6.02 14.99 5.60
CA PRO A 1 5.20 13.88 5.06
C PRO A 1 6.10 12.65 4.91
N VAL A 2 5.59 11.44 5.20
CA VAL A 2 6.31 10.18 4.99
C VAL A 2 5.91 9.60 3.64
N ALA A 3 6.88 9.06 2.91
CA ALA A 3 6.66 8.35 1.64
C ALA A 3 7.32 6.97 1.72
N PHE A 4 6.65 5.97 1.15
CA PHE A 4 7.19 4.62 1.03
C PHE A 4 7.56 4.30 -0.41
N GLY A 5 8.50 3.38 -0.56
CA GLY A 5 8.96 2.80 -1.82
C GLY A 5 9.47 1.38 -1.56
N SER A 6 9.42 0.52 -2.57
CA SER A 6 9.85 -0.86 -2.43
C SER A 6 11.35 -1.07 -2.67
N ASP A 7 12.01 -0.15 -3.39
CA ASP A 7 13.33 -0.40 -4.00
C ASP A 7 13.30 -1.47 -5.12
N ALA A 8 12.16 -1.59 -5.80
CA ALA A 8 12.04 -2.44 -6.98
C ALA A 8 13.05 -2.01 -8.08
N PRO A 9 13.67 -2.97 -8.79
CA PRO A 9 13.31 -4.39 -8.86
C PRO A 9 14.06 -5.29 -7.85
N VAL A 10 14.81 -4.74 -6.88
CA VAL A 10 15.49 -5.56 -5.86
C VAL A 10 14.46 -6.29 -5.00
N GLU A 11 13.39 -5.58 -4.63
CA GLU A 11 12.22 -6.12 -3.95
C GLU A 11 10.96 -6.06 -4.82
N SER A 12 9.91 -6.75 -4.37
CA SER A 12 8.62 -6.75 -5.06
C SER A 12 8.03 -5.33 -5.13
N PRO A 13 7.48 -4.90 -6.28
CA PRO A 13 6.75 -3.62 -6.39
C PRO A 13 5.36 -3.67 -5.73
N ASN A 14 4.91 -4.81 -5.21
CA ASN A 14 3.59 -4.95 -4.59
C ASN A 14 3.52 -4.16 -3.26
N PRO A 15 2.72 -3.07 -3.17
CA PRO A 15 2.68 -2.23 -1.98
C PRO A 15 2.06 -2.94 -0.77
N PHE A 16 1.24 -3.98 -0.96
CA PHE A 16 0.66 -4.73 0.15
C PHE A 16 1.71 -5.45 1.00
N LEU A 17 2.83 -5.87 0.40
CA LEU A 17 3.95 -6.47 1.13
C LEU A 17 4.68 -5.44 2.00
N GLY A 18 4.88 -4.23 1.47
CA GLY A 18 5.46 -3.15 2.26
C GLY A 18 4.52 -2.63 3.35
N MET A 19 3.22 -2.57 3.07
CA MET A 19 2.21 -2.26 4.10
C MET A 19 2.20 -3.32 5.20
N HIS A 20 2.24 -4.61 4.87
CA HIS A 20 2.39 -5.70 5.84
C HIS A 20 3.61 -5.48 6.74
N ALA A 21 4.78 -5.24 6.14
CA ALA A 21 6.01 -4.99 6.88
C ALA A 21 5.90 -3.75 7.79
N ALA A 22 5.23 -2.69 7.35
CA ALA A 22 5.06 -1.46 8.13
C ALA A 22 4.13 -1.64 9.35
N VAL A 23 3.03 -2.38 9.18
CA VAL A 23 2.02 -2.54 10.25
C VAL A 23 2.36 -3.68 11.22
N THR A 24 3.00 -4.74 10.74
CA THR A 24 3.36 -5.88 11.57
C THR A 24 4.78 -5.78 12.11
N ARG A 25 5.67 -5.09 11.39
CA ARG A 25 7.13 -5.12 11.61
C ARG A 25 7.68 -6.56 11.58
N ARG A 26 7.08 -7.43 10.77
CA ARG A 26 7.49 -8.82 10.56
C ARG A 26 7.84 -9.08 9.10
N ARG A 27 8.58 -10.16 8.86
CA ARG A 27 8.67 -10.79 7.53
C ARG A 27 7.43 -11.61 7.24
N ALA A 28 7.27 -12.02 5.98
CA ALA A 28 6.17 -12.88 5.54
C ALA A 28 6.14 -14.25 6.24
N ASP A 29 7.27 -14.72 6.76
CA ASP A 29 7.37 -15.96 7.54
C ASP A 29 7.01 -15.78 9.04
N GLY A 30 6.63 -14.58 9.46
CA GLY A 30 6.32 -14.25 10.85
C GLY A 30 7.54 -13.96 11.73
N SER A 31 8.77 -14.07 11.22
CA SER A 31 9.97 -13.64 11.96
C SER A 31 9.98 -12.11 12.14
N PRO A 32 10.56 -11.59 13.23
CA PRO A 32 11.35 -12.27 14.27
C PRO A 32 10.50 -12.89 15.38
N SER A 33 9.25 -12.45 15.55
CA SER A 33 8.30 -12.88 16.57
C SER A 33 6.92 -12.33 16.22
N ALA A 34 5.88 -12.73 16.97
CA ALA A 34 4.53 -12.18 16.82
C ALA A 34 4.48 -10.65 16.95
N GLU A 35 5.36 -10.06 17.77
CA GLU A 35 5.41 -8.62 18.01
C GLU A 35 6.18 -7.82 16.95
N GLY A 36 7.01 -8.48 16.13
CA GLY A 36 7.84 -7.79 15.13
C GLY A 36 9.08 -7.08 15.70
N TRP A 37 9.83 -6.42 14.83
CA TRP A 37 10.96 -5.56 15.22
C TRP A 37 10.48 -4.18 15.68
N TYR A 38 10.94 -3.73 16.85
CA TYR A 38 10.61 -2.41 17.40
C TYR A 38 9.09 -2.15 17.36
N PRO A 39 8.28 -2.90 18.15
CA PRO A 39 6.82 -2.85 18.07
C PRO A 39 6.24 -1.45 18.25
N GLU A 40 6.91 -0.58 19.00
CA GLU A 40 6.58 0.83 19.18
C GLU A 40 6.67 1.68 17.91
N GLN A 41 7.29 1.17 16.84
CA GLN A 41 7.40 1.81 15.53
C GLN A 41 6.42 1.24 14.50
N LYS A 42 5.50 0.35 14.90
CA LYS A 42 4.41 -0.10 14.02
C LYS A 42 3.59 1.10 13.57
N LEU A 43 3.30 1.16 12.28
CA LEU A 43 2.35 2.12 11.75
C LEU A 43 0.94 1.54 11.77
N THR A 44 -0.06 2.41 11.86
CA THR A 44 -1.42 2.04 11.48
C THR A 44 -1.48 1.76 9.98
N LEU A 45 -2.43 0.91 9.56
CA LEU A 45 -2.63 0.67 8.12
C LEU A 45 -2.99 1.95 7.35
N ARG A 46 -3.68 2.90 8.00
CA ARG A 46 -4.00 4.20 7.41
C ARG A 46 -2.76 5.03 7.11
N GLU A 47 -1.79 5.04 8.02
CA GLU A 47 -0.50 5.72 7.82
C GLU A 47 0.31 5.04 6.70
N ALA A 48 0.36 3.71 6.69
CA ALA A 48 1.05 2.95 5.65
C ALA A 48 0.43 3.17 4.25
N LEU A 49 -0.91 3.14 4.14
CA LEU A 49 -1.63 3.43 2.90
C LEU A 49 -1.37 4.87 2.44
N HIS A 50 -1.40 5.84 3.36
CA HIS A 50 -1.08 7.22 3.05
C HIS A 50 0.35 7.36 2.50
N ALA A 51 1.33 6.68 3.10
CA ALA A 51 2.72 6.73 2.67
C ALA A 51 2.93 6.19 1.24
N TYR A 52 2.18 5.16 0.83
CA TYR A 52 2.21 4.62 -0.54
C TYR A 52 1.36 5.41 -1.56
N THR A 53 0.47 6.29 -1.11
CA THR A 53 -0.43 7.04 -1.99
C THR A 53 -0.10 8.53 -1.98
N VAL A 54 -0.72 9.30 -1.08
CA VAL A 54 -0.55 10.75 -0.94
C VAL A 54 0.90 11.12 -0.61
N GLY A 55 1.55 10.36 0.26
CA GLY A 55 2.93 10.57 0.68
C GLY A 55 3.91 10.44 -0.48
N ALA A 56 3.80 9.36 -1.25
CA ALA A 56 4.60 9.14 -2.46
C ALA A 56 4.32 10.20 -3.55
N ALA A 57 3.05 10.57 -3.75
CA ALA A 57 2.70 11.63 -4.69
C ALA A 57 3.33 12.98 -4.32
N TYR A 58 3.32 13.34 -3.03
CA TYR A 58 3.99 14.54 -2.54
C TYR A 58 5.50 14.49 -2.73
N ALA A 59 6.14 13.37 -2.40
CA ALA A 59 7.58 13.20 -2.60
C ALA A 59 7.98 13.31 -4.08
N ALA A 60 7.07 12.98 -5.00
CA ALA A 60 7.23 13.12 -6.44
C ALA A 60 6.76 14.47 -7.02
N ASN A 61 6.39 15.45 -6.19
CA ASN A 61 5.84 16.75 -6.60
C ASN A 61 4.62 16.58 -7.54
N ALA A 62 3.77 15.60 -7.23
CA ALA A 62 2.65 15.12 -8.03
C ALA A 62 1.33 15.07 -7.23
N GLU A 63 1.32 15.59 -6.01
CA GLU A 63 0.19 15.59 -5.06
C GLU A 63 -1.04 16.35 -5.55
N HIS A 64 -0.90 17.15 -6.61
CA HIS A 64 -2.00 17.88 -7.26
C HIS A 64 -2.65 17.10 -8.41
N ARG A 65 -2.12 15.91 -8.76
CA ARG A 65 -2.60 15.10 -9.89
C ARG A 65 -2.85 13.63 -9.58
N ILE A 66 -2.11 13.02 -8.64
CA ILE A 66 -2.21 11.59 -8.31
C ILE A 66 -2.22 11.34 -6.80
N GLY A 67 -2.47 10.09 -6.40
CA GLY A 67 -2.38 9.62 -5.01
C GLY A 67 -3.65 9.84 -4.17
N LYS A 68 -4.73 10.38 -4.76
CA LYS A 68 -6.03 10.56 -4.10
C LYS A 68 -7.18 10.20 -5.05
N LEU A 69 -8.25 9.63 -4.49
CA LEU A 69 -9.54 9.51 -5.16
C LEU A 69 -10.36 10.77 -4.87
N ALA A 70 -10.23 11.77 -5.75
CA ALA A 70 -10.93 13.04 -5.65
C ALA A 70 -11.09 13.68 -7.03
N ALA A 71 -12.07 14.57 -7.19
CA ALA A 71 -12.25 15.33 -8.44
C ALA A 71 -10.98 16.13 -8.79
N GLY A 72 -10.60 16.13 -10.07
CA GLY A 72 -9.40 16.80 -10.58
C GLY A 72 -8.11 15.96 -10.53
N TYR A 73 -8.14 14.75 -9.96
CA TYR A 73 -7.03 13.80 -9.99
C TYR A 73 -7.18 12.80 -11.14
N LEU A 74 -6.08 12.17 -11.56
CA LEU A 74 -6.14 11.05 -12.48
C LEU A 74 -6.98 9.92 -11.88
N ALA A 75 -7.81 9.30 -12.72
CA ALA A 75 -8.59 8.13 -12.35
C ALA A 75 -7.71 6.88 -12.38
N ASP A 76 -6.73 6.85 -11.47
CA ASP A 76 -5.82 5.73 -11.22
C ASP A 76 -6.25 5.05 -9.93
N LEU A 77 -6.81 3.84 -10.03
CA LEU A 77 -7.32 3.11 -8.87
C LEU A 77 -7.22 1.61 -9.06
N ILE A 78 -7.28 0.91 -7.93
CA ILE A 78 -7.51 -0.52 -7.88
C ILE A 78 -8.78 -0.80 -7.10
N VAL A 79 -9.46 -1.89 -7.45
CA VAL A 79 -10.54 -2.47 -6.68
C VAL A 79 -9.98 -3.69 -5.96
N VAL A 80 -10.32 -3.85 -4.69
CA VAL A 80 -10.00 -5.04 -3.89
C VAL A 80 -11.29 -5.58 -3.30
N ASP A 81 -11.41 -6.90 -3.22
CA ASP A 81 -12.66 -7.55 -2.80
C ASP A 81 -12.80 -7.66 -1.27
N GLU A 82 -11.74 -7.37 -0.54
CA GLU A 82 -11.69 -7.38 0.91
C GLU A 82 -11.43 -5.97 1.45
N ASP A 83 -12.12 -5.59 2.54
CA ASP A 83 -11.79 -4.36 3.27
C ASP A 83 -10.48 -4.56 4.04
N ILE A 84 -9.41 -3.98 3.51
CA ILE A 84 -8.06 -4.10 4.07
C ILE A 84 -7.95 -3.57 5.51
N PHE A 85 -8.86 -2.70 5.95
CA PHE A 85 -8.86 -2.14 7.31
C PHE A 85 -9.50 -3.07 8.35
N SER A 86 -10.20 -4.10 7.91
CA SER A 86 -10.98 -5.00 8.77
C SER A 86 -10.40 -6.42 8.84
N VAL A 87 -9.40 -6.74 8.01
CA VAL A 87 -8.75 -8.05 7.96
C VAL A 87 -7.53 -8.12 8.90
N ASP A 88 -7.12 -9.34 9.26
CA ASP A 88 -5.83 -9.56 9.91
C ASP A 88 -4.70 -9.02 9.00
N PRO A 89 -3.70 -8.29 9.54
CA PRO A 89 -2.60 -7.76 8.74
C PRO A 89 -1.88 -8.78 7.86
N ASP A 90 -1.78 -10.04 8.26
CA ASP A 90 -1.14 -11.09 7.45
C ASP A 90 -1.90 -11.37 6.15
N ARG A 91 -3.19 -11.01 6.06
CA ARG A 91 -3.98 -11.07 4.82
C ARG A 91 -3.44 -10.16 3.73
N LEU A 92 -2.75 -9.06 4.08
CA LEU A 92 -2.10 -8.16 3.14
C LEU A 92 -1.12 -8.90 2.21
N LEU A 93 -0.48 -9.98 2.68
CA LEU A 93 0.44 -10.78 1.87
C LEU A 93 -0.24 -11.46 0.66
N SER A 94 -1.55 -11.64 0.73
CA SER A 94 -2.35 -12.36 -0.26
C SER A 94 -3.32 -11.48 -1.05
N ILE A 95 -3.53 -10.23 -0.63
CA ILE A 95 -4.45 -9.31 -1.31
C ILE A 95 -3.96 -9.06 -2.74
N ARG A 96 -4.92 -9.13 -3.65
CA ARG A 96 -4.76 -8.82 -5.06
C ARG A 96 -5.87 -7.85 -5.46
N PRO A 97 -5.59 -6.91 -6.37
CA PRO A 97 -6.67 -6.18 -7.01
C PRO A 97 -7.58 -7.18 -7.73
N SER A 98 -8.89 -6.89 -7.81
CA SER A 98 -9.85 -7.55 -8.71
C SER A 98 -10.11 -6.73 -9.98
N ALA A 99 -9.74 -5.44 -9.97
CA ALA A 99 -9.63 -4.61 -11.15
C ALA A 99 -8.58 -3.49 -10.97
N THR A 100 -8.00 -3.04 -12.07
CA THR A 100 -7.06 -1.91 -12.13
C THR A 100 -7.48 -0.93 -13.22
N MET A 101 -7.55 0.34 -12.86
CA MET A 101 -7.82 1.46 -13.76
C MET A 101 -6.60 2.37 -13.84
N ILE A 102 -6.26 2.81 -15.05
CA ILE A 102 -5.22 3.80 -15.31
C ILE A 102 -5.80 4.88 -16.22
N GLY A 103 -5.77 6.13 -15.80
CA GLY A 103 -6.24 7.27 -16.57
C GLY A 103 -7.73 7.22 -16.94
N GLY A 104 -8.54 6.48 -16.19
CA GLY A 104 -9.97 6.28 -16.49
C GLY A 104 -10.29 5.00 -17.26
N GLU A 105 -9.28 4.27 -17.73
CA GLU A 105 -9.45 3.04 -18.52
C GLU A 105 -9.18 1.80 -17.66
N TRP A 106 -10.09 0.82 -17.70
CA TRP A 106 -9.86 -0.47 -17.04
C TRP A 106 -8.84 -1.28 -17.85
N VAL A 107 -7.63 -1.43 -17.29
CA VAL A 107 -6.51 -2.12 -17.95
C VAL A 107 -6.37 -3.58 -17.51
N TRP A 108 -6.99 -3.96 -16.40
CA TRP A 108 -6.97 -5.33 -15.88
C TRP A 108 -8.21 -5.63 -15.02
N GLN A 109 -8.72 -6.86 -15.12
CA GLN A 109 -9.82 -7.43 -14.33
C GLN A 109 -9.59 -8.94 -14.18
N GLY A 110 -9.72 -9.51 -12.98
CA GLY A 110 -9.52 -10.95 -12.76
C GLY A 110 -9.50 -11.41 -11.32
#